data_AF-A0A7C3YGV4-F1
#
_entry.id   AF-A0A7C3YGV4-F1
#
_cell.length_a   1.000
_cell.length_b   1.000
_cell.length_c   1.000
_cell.angle_alpha   90.00
_cell.angle_beta   90.00
_cell.angle_gamma   90.00
#
_symmetry.space_group_name_H-M   'P 1'
#
loop_
_entity.id
_entity.type
_entity.pdbx_description
1 polymer ?
#
loop_
_entity_poly.entity_id
_entity_poly.type
_entity_poly.pdbx_seq_one_letter_code
_entity_poly.pdbx_strand_id
1 'polypeptide(L)'
;MARMIEISRMFLTAVALAVSAVPEGLPVTITVALALGVHTMAKRNAIVRKLSAIETLGCTTVIVADKTGTMTTNEMTVRKIFIGDKRIEVTGIGFEPHGEFLFEGKSYFDENLELLLRACVLCNSASFFREGDKWKISGDPTEVALLVAAAKKGVLKEEMQKKFKTLVEIPFSSERKMMSVLASDGEKILAYVKGAPEKVLEASTKIKKESVKVLEKEEKARIEREIRKMASEGLRVIGVAYKKVESKEFSPEKVEKDLIFLGLIGMQDPPRKEVKEAIEKCKAAGIKVVMVTGDHKETAVSVAKELGILEGLVLTGSELDKMSNEDLEKIVEKVSVYARVSPEHKFRIVRALKKVGHVVAVTGDGVNDAPALKEADVGVSMGIRGTDVAREASDIVLADDNFYSIVSAVEEGRAIYDNIRKFIRFMLSVNFNEIFVTSLAILAGLPLPLLPLQILWINLLTDSLPALALVFDPKDPEIMKRKPRNPKESILHRMKLFILAAGSLACLATIASFVFGFITAGVEKGRTMALTTAVLFQLLFVFNCRSEKNP
;
A
#
# COMPACT_ATOMS: atom_id res chain seq x y z
N MET A 1 -33.66 55.64 32.19
CA MET A 1 -33.49 54.28 32.75
C MET A 1 -34.18 53.21 31.88
N ALA A 2 -35.48 53.34 31.54
CA ALA A 2 -36.20 52.40 30.65
C ALA A 2 -35.54 52.17 29.27
N ARG A 3 -35.07 53.23 28.60
CA ARG A 3 -34.35 53.14 27.30
C ARG A 3 -32.99 52.42 27.37
N MET A 4 -32.32 52.43 28.53
CA MET A 4 -31.08 51.67 28.74
C MET A 4 -31.35 50.18 29.00
N ILE A 5 -32.50 49.84 29.59
CA ILE A 5 -32.94 48.45 29.81
C ILE A 5 -33.32 47.79 28.47
N GLU A 6 -33.88 48.55 27.52
CA GLU A 6 -34.12 48.06 26.15
C GLU A 6 -32.80 47.81 25.40
N ILE A 7 -31.84 48.75 25.45
CA ILE A 7 -30.53 48.58 24.78
C ILE A 7 -29.77 47.40 25.36
N SER A 8 -29.73 47.24 26.69
CA SER A 8 -29.04 46.12 27.32
C SER A 8 -29.70 44.77 26.98
N ARG A 9 -31.05 44.72 26.92
CA ARG A 9 -31.78 43.53 26.50
C ARG A 9 -31.55 43.21 25.03
N MET A 10 -31.56 44.20 24.15
CA MET A 10 -31.23 44.03 22.72
C MET A 10 -29.80 43.52 22.54
N PHE A 11 -28.84 44.08 23.29
CA PHE A 11 -27.45 43.65 23.28
C PHE A 11 -27.31 42.20 23.76
N LEU A 12 -27.86 41.84 24.92
CA LEU A 12 -27.81 40.47 25.44
C LEU A 12 -28.46 39.46 24.48
N THR A 13 -29.54 39.87 23.82
CA THR A 13 -30.23 39.05 22.82
C THR A 13 -29.35 38.83 21.58
N ALA A 14 -28.72 39.89 21.08
CA ALA A 14 -27.79 39.80 19.95
C ALA A 14 -26.59 38.90 20.27
N VAL A 15 -26.03 39.02 21.48
CA VAL A 15 -24.94 38.15 21.94
C VAL A 15 -25.41 36.70 22.06
N ALA A 16 -26.60 36.44 22.63
CA ALA A 16 -27.14 35.08 22.74
C ALA A 16 -27.30 34.42 21.37
N LEU A 17 -27.87 35.15 20.41
CA LEU A 17 -28.04 34.66 19.03
C LEU A 17 -26.68 34.41 18.36
N ALA A 18 -25.71 35.31 18.56
CA ALA A 18 -24.37 35.18 17.99
C ALA A 18 -23.63 33.96 18.54
N VAL A 19 -23.66 33.74 19.86
CA VAL A 19 -23.03 32.57 20.50
C VAL A 19 -23.74 31.28 20.10
N SER A 20 -25.08 31.27 20.00
CA SER A 20 -25.83 30.08 19.54
C SER A 20 -25.48 29.66 18.10
N ALA A 21 -25.07 30.61 17.26
CA ALA A 21 -24.79 30.38 15.84
C ALA A 21 -23.41 29.78 15.58
N VAL A 22 -22.48 29.88 16.53
CA VAL A 22 -21.10 29.43 16.35
C VAL A 22 -20.89 28.12 17.11
N PRO A 23 -20.43 27.04 16.47
CA PRO A 23 -20.10 25.81 17.17
C PRO A 23 -18.65 25.87 17.70
N GLU A 24 -18.43 26.43 18.88
CA GLU A 24 -17.08 26.66 19.41
C GLU A 24 -16.29 25.37 19.68
N GLY A 25 -16.96 24.25 19.96
CA GLY A 25 -16.33 22.94 20.15
C GLY A 25 -15.79 22.32 18.86
N LEU A 26 -16.30 22.73 17.69
CA LEU A 26 -16.03 22.09 16.41
C LEU A 26 -14.53 22.05 16.03
N PRO A 27 -13.76 23.16 16.12
CA PRO A 27 -12.34 23.14 15.79
C PRO A 27 -11.53 22.19 16.66
N VAL A 28 -11.86 22.10 17.95
CA VAL A 28 -11.18 21.21 18.91
C VAL A 28 -11.47 19.75 18.57
N THR A 29 -12.74 19.40 18.37
CA THR A 29 -13.14 18.02 18.05
C THR A 29 -12.56 17.54 16.72
N ILE A 30 -12.55 18.38 15.68
CA ILE A 30 -11.90 18.06 14.39
C ILE A 30 -10.40 17.81 14.59
N THR A 31 -9.72 18.69 15.34
CA THR A 31 -8.28 18.56 15.59
C THR A 31 -7.96 17.26 16.31
N VAL A 32 -8.72 16.91 17.34
CA VAL A 32 -8.56 15.64 18.07
C VAL A 32 -8.84 14.44 17.16
N ALA A 33 -9.87 14.49 16.32
CA ALA A 33 -10.18 13.42 15.37
C ALA A 33 -9.07 13.17 14.36
N LEU A 34 -8.52 14.24 13.79
CA LEU A 34 -7.39 14.14 12.86
C LEU A 34 -6.14 13.65 13.58
N ALA A 35 -5.84 14.13 14.79
CA ALA A 35 -4.68 13.68 15.57
C ALA A 35 -4.77 12.19 15.93
N LEU A 36 -5.96 11.71 16.34
CA LEU A 36 -6.21 10.29 16.55
C LEU A 36 -6.04 9.49 15.26
N GLY A 37 -6.48 10.06 14.14
CA GLY A 37 -6.26 9.50 12.81
C GLY A 37 -4.79 9.31 12.45
N VAL A 38 -3.98 10.35 12.65
CA VAL A 38 -2.51 10.26 12.48
C VAL A 38 -1.93 9.17 13.37
N HIS A 39 -2.34 9.11 14.65
CA HIS A 39 -1.82 8.13 15.60
C HIS A 39 -2.17 6.68 15.22
N THR A 40 -3.40 6.43 14.79
CA THR A 40 -3.86 5.09 14.38
C THR A 40 -3.23 4.63 13.06
N MET A 41 -3.09 5.53 12.09
CA MET A 41 -2.36 5.26 10.85
C MET A 41 -0.87 4.98 11.10
N ALA A 42 -0.22 5.75 11.98
CA ALA A 42 1.19 5.55 12.31
C ALA A 42 1.44 4.17 12.97
N LYS A 43 0.52 3.71 13.83
CA LYS A 43 0.53 2.34 14.39
C LYS A 43 0.41 1.24 13.33
N ARG A 44 -0.11 1.57 12.15
CA ARG A 44 -0.20 0.70 10.97
C ARG A 44 0.79 1.12 9.87
N ASN A 45 1.95 1.64 10.29
CA ASN A 45 3.08 2.02 9.43
C ASN A 45 2.80 3.13 8.41
N ALA A 46 1.67 3.84 8.47
CA ALA A 46 1.37 4.97 7.60
C ALA A 46 1.55 6.30 8.34
N ILE A 47 2.68 6.97 8.11
CA ILE A 47 3.02 8.24 8.76
C ILE A 47 2.44 9.40 7.94
N VAL A 48 1.45 10.08 8.50
CA VAL A 48 0.79 11.22 7.85
C VAL A 48 1.62 12.49 8.02
N ARG A 49 2.00 13.14 6.92
CA ARG A 49 2.67 14.45 6.91
C ARG A 49 1.69 15.63 6.79
N LYS A 50 0.60 15.44 6.06
CA LYS A 50 -0.45 16.45 5.89
C LYS A 50 -1.80 15.91 6.36
N LEU A 51 -2.41 16.58 7.35
CA LEU A 51 -3.67 16.11 7.95
C LEU A 51 -4.81 15.99 6.94
N SER A 52 -4.87 16.87 5.93
CA SER A 52 -5.87 16.82 4.86
C SER A 52 -5.80 15.52 4.04
N ALA A 53 -4.64 14.87 3.98
CA ALA A 53 -4.46 13.63 3.24
C ALA A 53 -5.22 12.46 3.84
N ILE A 54 -5.52 12.49 5.15
CA ILE A 54 -6.36 11.46 5.81
C ILE A 54 -7.74 11.40 5.15
N GLU A 55 -8.36 12.56 4.95
CA GLU A 55 -9.70 12.67 4.40
C GLU A 55 -9.74 12.30 2.91
N THR A 56 -8.75 12.78 2.17
CA THR A 56 -8.60 12.51 0.73
C THR A 56 -8.31 11.03 0.48
N LEU A 57 -7.48 10.41 1.32
CA LEU A 57 -7.16 8.99 1.19
C LEU A 57 -8.43 8.13 1.38
N GLY A 58 -9.32 8.54 2.28
CA GLY A 58 -10.61 7.87 2.51
C GLY A 58 -11.57 7.92 1.31
N CYS A 59 -11.45 8.91 0.43
CA CYS A 59 -12.23 9.02 -0.82
C CYS A 59 -11.46 8.59 -2.08
N THR A 60 -10.26 8.02 -1.93
CA THR A 60 -9.47 7.48 -3.05
C THR A 60 -10.30 6.52 -3.90
N THR A 61 -10.24 6.73 -5.22
CA THR A 61 -10.89 5.88 -6.22
C THR A 61 -9.89 5.05 -7.02
N VAL A 62 -8.65 5.53 -7.17
CA VAL A 62 -7.59 4.82 -7.89
C VAL A 62 -6.28 4.91 -7.09
N ILE A 63 -5.60 3.77 -6.94
CA ILE A 63 -4.26 3.69 -6.38
C ILE A 63 -3.31 3.30 -7.51
N VAL A 64 -2.42 4.21 -7.89
CA VAL A 64 -1.31 3.96 -8.83
C VAL A 64 -0.10 3.55 -8.00
N ALA A 65 0.23 2.27 -8.03
CA ALA A 65 1.25 1.72 -7.15
C ALA A 65 2.40 1.09 -7.94
N ASP A 66 3.61 1.33 -7.45
CA ASP A 66 4.82 0.71 -7.94
C ASP A 66 4.86 -0.76 -7.56
N LYS A 67 5.40 -1.59 -8.45
CA LYS A 67 5.54 -3.02 -8.19
C LYS A 67 6.69 -3.31 -7.21
N THR A 68 7.89 -2.89 -7.57
CA THR A 68 9.13 -3.39 -6.95
C THR A 68 9.31 -2.82 -5.54
N GLY A 69 9.36 -3.69 -4.54
CA GLY A 69 9.54 -3.29 -3.12
C GLY A 69 8.24 -2.90 -2.42
N THR A 70 7.24 -2.40 -3.14
CA THR A 70 5.93 -2.03 -2.59
C THR A 70 4.93 -3.19 -2.63
N MET A 71 4.76 -3.83 -3.80
CA MET A 71 3.91 -5.03 -3.96
C MET A 71 4.71 -6.33 -3.83
N THR A 72 6.00 -6.28 -4.15
CA THR A 72 6.94 -7.39 -4.05
C THR A 72 7.91 -7.20 -2.88
N THR A 73 8.59 -8.26 -2.47
CA THR A 73 9.55 -8.18 -1.37
C THR A 73 10.84 -7.47 -1.76
N ASN A 74 11.11 -7.32 -3.07
CA ASN A 74 12.41 -6.93 -3.62
C ASN A 74 13.53 -7.89 -3.20
N GLU A 75 13.18 -9.16 -3.01
CA GLU A 75 14.11 -10.21 -2.63
C GLU A 75 14.09 -11.27 -3.72
N MET A 76 15.05 -11.17 -4.65
CA MET A 76 15.14 -12.11 -5.76
C MET A 76 15.20 -13.54 -5.21
N THR A 77 14.25 -14.37 -5.63
CA THR A 77 14.03 -15.70 -5.06
C THR A 77 13.94 -16.72 -6.19
N VAL A 78 14.69 -17.81 -6.10
CA VAL A 78 14.56 -18.94 -7.02
C VAL A 78 13.19 -19.59 -6.83
N ARG A 79 12.43 -19.70 -7.92
CA ARG A 79 11.07 -20.27 -7.94
C ARG A 79 10.99 -21.59 -8.69
N LYS A 80 11.75 -21.73 -9.78
CA LYS A 80 11.71 -22.92 -10.62
C LYS A 80 13.09 -23.32 -11.06
N ILE A 81 13.33 -24.62 -11.15
CA ILE A 81 14.55 -25.20 -11.69
C ILE A 81 14.16 -26.20 -12.75
N PHE A 82 14.79 -26.14 -13.92
CA PHE A 82 14.70 -27.18 -14.92
C PHE A 82 16.01 -27.95 -14.97
N ILE A 83 15.96 -29.24 -14.64
CA ILE A 83 17.15 -30.09 -14.61
C ILE A 83 16.84 -31.48 -15.16
N GLY A 84 17.71 -31.95 -16.06
CA GLY A 84 17.45 -33.14 -16.85
C GLY A 84 16.16 -33.00 -17.67
N ASP A 85 15.09 -33.63 -17.20
CA ASP A 85 13.76 -33.60 -17.81
C ASP A 85 12.66 -33.09 -16.86
N LYS A 86 13.07 -32.60 -15.68
CA LYS A 86 12.18 -32.29 -14.56
C LYS A 86 12.10 -30.79 -14.31
N ARG A 87 10.89 -30.32 -14.03
CA ARG A 87 10.64 -28.98 -13.49
C ARG A 87 10.40 -29.09 -12.00
N ILE A 88 11.27 -28.47 -11.24
CA ILE A 88 11.25 -28.46 -9.79
C ILE A 88 10.76 -27.09 -9.34
N GLU A 89 9.73 -27.07 -8.50
CA GLU A 89 9.26 -25.87 -7.83
C GLU A 89 10.04 -25.66 -6.54
N VAL A 90 10.43 -24.42 -6.26
CA VAL A 90 11.21 -24.06 -5.07
C VAL A 90 10.34 -23.20 -4.18
N THR A 91 10.04 -23.69 -2.98
CA THR A 91 9.26 -22.96 -1.97
C THR A 91 10.17 -22.13 -1.06
N GLY A 92 9.57 -21.28 -0.23
CA GLY A 92 10.30 -20.29 0.57
C GLY A 92 10.52 -18.98 -0.20
N ILE A 93 10.42 -17.87 0.51
CA ILE A 93 10.52 -16.51 -0.03
C ILE A 93 11.63 -15.78 0.73
N GLY A 94 12.36 -14.93 0.02
CA GLY A 94 13.32 -14.03 0.63
C GLY A 94 14.68 -14.67 0.89
N PHE A 95 15.41 -14.08 1.84
CA PHE A 95 16.78 -14.48 2.16
C PHE A 95 16.89 -15.60 3.19
N GLU A 96 15.77 -16.03 3.77
CA GLU A 96 15.78 -17.16 4.70
C GLU A 96 16.02 -18.48 3.95
N PRO A 97 17.01 -19.29 4.37
CA PRO A 97 17.32 -20.57 3.72
C PRO A 97 16.33 -21.68 4.14
N HIS A 98 15.03 -21.36 4.22
CA HIS A 98 13.96 -22.31 4.47
C HIS A 98 13.13 -22.52 3.20
N GLY A 99 12.83 -23.77 2.88
CA GLY A 99 12.03 -24.13 1.74
C GLY A 99 12.31 -25.55 1.24
N GLU A 100 11.46 -26.00 0.33
CA GLU A 100 11.49 -27.33 -0.25
C GLU A 100 11.62 -27.24 -1.77
N PHE A 101 12.15 -28.32 -2.34
CA PHE A 101 12.25 -28.53 -3.77
C PHE A 101 11.22 -29.60 -4.11
N LEU A 102 10.24 -29.26 -4.95
CA LEU A 102 9.09 -30.10 -5.23
C LEU A 102 9.08 -30.51 -6.70
N PHE A 103 9.01 -31.82 -6.95
CA PHE A 103 8.73 -32.38 -8.27
C PHE A 103 7.37 -33.09 -8.20
N GLU A 104 6.42 -32.65 -9.02
CA GLU A 104 5.03 -33.17 -9.01
C GLU A 104 4.39 -33.16 -7.60
N GLY A 105 4.67 -32.09 -6.84
CA GLY A 105 4.14 -31.90 -5.48
C GLY A 105 4.85 -32.70 -4.38
N LYS A 106 5.90 -33.45 -4.70
CA LYS A 106 6.67 -34.25 -3.72
C LYS A 106 8.09 -33.71 -3.54
N SER A 107 8.61 -33.80 -2.32
CA SER A 107 10.00 -33.42 -2.01
C SER A 107 10.98 -34.17 -2.92
N TYR A 108 11.87 -33.42 -3.57
CA TYR A 108 12.80 -33.92 -4.57
C TYR A 108 14.20 -33.36 -4.33
N PHE A 109 15.18 -34.25 -4.22
CA PHE A 109 16.59 -33.88 -4.16
C PHE A 109 17.43 -35.06 -4.68
N ASP A 110 18.15 -34.85 -5.78
CA ASP A 110 19.03 -35.84 -6.40
C ASP A 110 20.44 -35.28 -6.61
N GLU A 111 21.37 -36.15 -7.02
CA GLU A 111 22.76 -35.79 -7.27
C GLU A 111 22.92 -34.72 -8.35
N ASN A 112 22.03 -34.71 -9.34
CA ASN A 112 22.04 -33.70 -10.40
C ASN A 112 21.69 -32.32 -9.85
N LEU A 113 20.65 -32.23 -9.02
CA LEU A 113 20.25 -30.98 -8.37
C LEU A 113 21.34 -30.50 -7.42
N GLU A 114 21.95 -31.40 -6.64
CA GLU A 114 23.10 -31.06 -5.79
C GLU A 114 24.27 -30.50 -6.62
N LEU A 115 24.59 -31.12 -7.75
CA LEU A 115 25.63 -30.64 -8.67
C LEU A 115 25.31 -29.26 -9.24
N LEU A 116 24.06 -29.01 -9.63
CA LEU A 116 23.58 -27.70 -10.10
C LEU A 116 23.73 -26.63 -9.01
N LEU A 117 23.27 -26.91 -7.79
CA LEU A 117 23.36 -25.99 -6.66
C LEU A 117 24.82 -25.73 -6.26
N ARG A 118 25.66 -26.76 -6.30
CA ARG A 118 27.11 -26.62 -6.08
C ARG A 118 27.75 -25.70 -7.12
N ALA A 119 27.41 -25.87 -8.40
CA ALA A 119 27.88 -24.99 -9.47
C ALA A 119 27.46 -23.53 -9.20
N CYS A 120 26.24 -23.32 -8.72
CA CYS A 120 25.70 -22.02 -8.37
C CYS A 120 26.37 -21.36 -7.15
N VAL A 121 26.90 -22.16 -6.23
CA VAL A 121 27.63 -21.69 -5.03
C VAL A 121 29.08 -21.38 -5.35
N LEU A 122 29.75 -22.24 -6.13
CA LEU A 122 31.16 -22.07 -6.49
C LEU A 122 31.36 -20.97 -7.53
N CYS A 123 30.48 -20.88 -8.52
CA CYS A 123 30.47 -19.79 -9.49
C CYS A 123 29.66 -18.62 -8.94
N ASN A 124 30.11 -17.97 -7.86
CA ASN A 124 29.35 -16.93 -7.16
C ASN A 124 30.24 -15.98 -6.36
N SER A 125 30.11 -14.68 -6.61
CA SER A 125 30.89 -13.65 -5.91
C SER A 125 30.15 -13.07 -4.70
N ALA A 126 28.82 -13.21 -4.63
CA ALA A 126 28.00 -12.74 -3.52
C ALA A 126 28.23 -13.52 -2.22
N SER A 127 27.79 -12.94 -1.10
CA SER A 127 27.71 -13.61 0.20
C SER A 127 26.39 -13.27 0.88
N PHE A 128 25.92 -14.17 1.74
CA PHE A 128 24.81 -13.91 2.63
C PHE A 128 25.17 -14.48 4.00
N PHE A 129 24.91 -13.71 5.06
CA PHE A 129 25.31 -14.05 6.42
C PHE A 129 24.25 -13.59 7.41
N ARG A 130 24.23 -14.23 8.58
CA ARG A 130 23.28 -13.90 9.64
C ARG A 130 23.91 -12.89 10.60
N GLU A 131 23.26 -11.75 10.78
CA GLU A 131 23.65 -10.72 11.75
C GLU A 131 22.49 -10.52 12.75
N GLY A 132 22.64 -11.08 13.95
CA GLY A 132 21.56 -11.20 14.92
C GLY A 132 20.43 -12.11 14.39
N ASP A 133 19.21 -11.57 14.33
CA ASP A 133 18.03 -12.28 13.82
C ASP A 133 17.73 -12.01 12.34
N LYS A 134 18.57 -11.22 11.64
CA LYS A 134 18.34 -10.88 10.23
C LYS A 134 19.43 -11.48 9.33
N TRP A 135 19.00 -11.96 8.17
CA TRP A 135 19.91 -12.30 7.07
C TRP A 135 20.29 -11.04 6.32
N LYS A 136 21.60 -10.77 6.22
CA LYS A 136 22.15 -9.72 5.37
C LYS A 136 22.79 -10.33 4.14
N ILE A 137 22.78 -9.55 3.08
CA ILE A 137 23.28 -9.95 1.76
C ILE A 137 24.35 -8.95 1.31
N SER A 138 25.32 -9.44 0.55
CA SER A 138 26.33 -8.62 -0.11
C SER A 138 26.55 -9.15 -1.53
N GLY A 139 26.47 -8.27 -2.52
CA GLY A 139 26.56 -8.62 -3.94
C GLY A 139 25.23 -8.51 -4.68
N ASP A 140 25.19 -9.02 -5.91
CA ASP A 140 24.02 -8.91 -6.79
C ASP A 140 22.86 -9.80 -6.29
N PRO A 141 21.60 -9.31 -6.26
CA PRO A 141 20.45 -10.08 -5.78
C PRO A 141 20.25 -11.41 -6.50
N THR A 142 20.62 -11.50 -7.78
CA THR A 142 20.55 -12.71 -8.60
C THR A 142 21.48 -13.79 -8.05
N GLU A 143 22.71 -13.41 -7.69
CA GLU A 143 23.69 -14.31 -7.14
C GLU A 143 23.34 -14.76 -5.73
N VAL A 144 22.82 -13.84 -4.91
CA VAL A 144 22.31 -14.13 -3.58
C VAL A 144 21.17 -15.14 -3.63
N ALA A 145 20.22 -14.97 -4.56
CA ALA A 145 19.10 -15.90 -4.74
C ALA A 145 19.57 -17.35 -4.98
N LEU A 146 20.66 -17.51 -5.73
CA LEU A 146 21.28 -18.81 -5.99
C LEU A 146 21.91 -19.42 -4.73
N LEU A 147 22.59 -18.60 -3.91
CA LEU A 147 23.17 -19.05 -2.63
C LEU A 147 22.08 -19.47 -1.65
N VAL A 148 21.02 -18.68 -1.52
CA VAL A 148 19.88 -18.99 -0.64
C VAL A 148 19.20 -20.28 -1.09
N ALA A 149 19.01 -20.48 -2.40
CA ALA A 149 18.46 -21.73 -2.93
C ALA A 149 19.33 -22.94 -2.57
N ALA A 150 20.65 -22.83 -2.70
CA ALA A 150 21.57 -23.90 -2.33
C ALA A 150 21.55 -24.20 -0.81
N ALA A 151 21.49 -23.14 0.02
CA ALA A 151 21.46 -23.26 1.47
C ALA A 151 20.20 -23.97 2.01
N LYS A 152 19.05 -23.88 1.31
CA LYS A 152 17.82 -24.63 1.66
C LYS A 152 18.01 -26.15 1.73
N LYS A 153 19.07 -26.69 1.10
CA LYS A 153 19.43 -28.11 1.13
C LYS A 153 20.83 -28.35 1.72
N GLY A 154 21.34 -27.41 2.51
CA GLY A 154 22.62 -27.54 3.20
C GLY A 154 23.85 -27.40 2.32
N VAL A 155 23.72 -26.95 1.06
CA VAL A 155 24.86 -26.66 0.19
C VAL A 155 25.38 -25.26 0.51
N LEU A 156 26.21 -25.15 1.54
CA LEU A 156 26.73 -23.87 2.06
C LEU A 156 28.03 -23.44 1.38
N LYS A 157 28.21 -22.12 1.20
CA LYS A 157 29.37 -21.55 0.51
C LYS A 157 30.67 -21.86 1.25
N GLU A 158 30.67 -21.71 2.57
CA GLU A 158 31.83 -21.91 3.43
C GLU A 158 32.30 -23.37 3.40
N GLU A 159 31.36 -24.32 3.33
CA GLU A 159 31.68 -25.75 3.23
C GLU A 159 32.21 -26.10 1.84
N MET A 160 31.61 -25.56 0.78
CA MET A 160 32.06 -25.80 -0.58
C MET A 160 33.45 -25.20 -0.83
N GLN A 161 33.77 -24.04 -0.25
CA GLN A 161 35.10 -23.43 -0.35
C GLN A 161 36.19 -24.20 0.43
N LYS A 162 35.82 -24.95 1.47
CA LYS A 162 36.75 -25.87 2.15
C LYS A 162 37.02 -27.12 1.31
N LYS A 163 36.00 -27.62 0.59
CA LYS A 163 36.10 -28.82 -0.27
C LYS A 163 36.75 -28.52 -1.63
N PHE A 164 36.49 -27.34 -2.19
CA PHE A 164 36.96 -26.94 -3.51
C PHE A 164 37.78 -25.65 -3.41
N LYS A 165 39.04 -25.71 -3.80
CA LYS A 165 39.90 -24.53 -3.92
C LYS A 165 39.60 -23.81 -5.24
N THR A 166 39.09 -22.58 -5.15
CA THR A 166 38.98 -21.69 -6.30
C THR A 166 40.37 -21.35 -6.83
N LEU A 167 40.63 -21.68 -8.09
CA LEU A 167 41.90 -21.43 -8.76
C LEU A 167 41.86 -20.10 -9.51
N VAL A 168 40.80 -19.87 -10.29
CA VAL A 168 40.62 -18.66 -11.10
C VAL A 168 39.14 -18.33 -11.22
N GLU A 169 38.82 -17.04 -11.25
CA GLU A 169 37.49 -16.48 -11.48
C GLU A 169 37.54 -15.55 -12.70
N ILE A 170 36.63 -15.76 -13.65
CA ILE A 170 36.26 -14.78 -14.68
C ILE A 170 34.95 -14.15 -14.23
N PRO A 171 34.97 -12.87 -13.85
CA PRO A 171 33.75 -12.17 -13.45
C PRO A 171 32.77 -12.05 -14.62
N PHE A 172 31.52 -11.75 -14.34
CA PHE A 172 30.53 -11.48 -15.38
C PHE A 172 30.94 -10.27 -16.25
N SER A 173 30.79 -10.38 -17.58
CA SER A 173 30.86 -9.21 -18.48
C SER A 173 29.64 -9.14 -19.40
N SER A 174 29.17 -7.93 -19.70
CA SER A 174 28.01 -7.70 -20.56
C SER A 174 28.20 -8.21 -22.00
N GLU A 175 29.45 -8.27 -22.47
CA GLU A 175 29.83 -8.80 -23.78
C GLU A 175 29.63 -10.32 -23.85
N ARG A 176 30.13 -11.06 -22.86
CA ARG A 176 30.04 -12.53 -22.80
C ARG A 176 28.72 -13.03 -22.24
N LYS A 177 28.09 -12.22 -21.38
CA LYS A 177 26.88 -12.55 -20.60
C LYS A 177 27.05 -13.81 -19.74
N MET A 178 28.27 -14.11 -19.30
CA MET A 178 28.62 -15.29 -18.52
C MET A 178 29.66 -14.96 -17.45
N MET A 179 29.61 -15.71 -16.36
CA MET A 179 30.61 -15.79 -15.31
C MET A 179 31.11 -17.23 -15.23
N SER A 180 32.40 -17.42 -14.97
CA SER A 180 33.00 -18.75 -14.90
C SER A 180 34.07 -18.84 -13.81
N VAL A 181 34.13 -19.98 -13.13
CA VAL A 181 35.08 -20.24 -12.03
C VAL A 181 35.71 -21.60 -12.20
N LEU A 182 37.04 -21.70 -12.07
CA LEU A 182 37.74 -22.97 -11.91
C LEU A 182 37.90 -23.30 -10.44
N ALA A 183 37.46 -24.50 -10.07
CA ALA A 183 37.61 -25.02 -8.73
C ALA A 183 38.23 -26.42 -8.78
N SER A 184 39.09 -26.73 -7.80
CA SER A 184 39.76 -28.03 -7.68
C SER A 184 39.43 -28.68 -6.34
N ASP A 185 39.06 -29.96 -6.35
CA ASP A 185 38.89 -30.80 -5.16
C ASP A 185 40.18 -31.56 -4.77
N GLY A 186 41.29 -31.28 -5.45
CA GLY A 186 42.58 -31.97 -5.28
C GLY A 186 42.81 -33.11 -6.28
N GLU A 187 41.77 -33.73 -6.82
CA GLU A 187 41.86 -34.78 -7.83
C GLU A 187 41.47 -34.29 -9.23
N LYS A 188 40.46 -33.43 -9.32
CA LYS A 188 39.85 -32.97 -10.57
C LYS A 188 39.72 -31.46 -10.56
N ILE A 189 39.99 -30.85 -11.72
CA ILE A 189 39.72 -29.44 -11.96
C ILE A 189 38.40 -29.33 -12.73
N LEU A 190 37.45 -28.60 -12.16
CA LEU A 190 36.14 -28.35 -12.74
C LEU A 190 35.97 -26.86 -12.99
N ALA A 191 35.54 -26.52 -14.20
CA ALA A 191 35.03 -25.20 -14.53
C ALA A 191 33.52 -25.18 -14.34
N TYR A 192 33.01 -24.23 -13.57
CA TYR A 192 31.59 -23.95 -13.39
C TYR A 192 31.24 -22.65 -14.10
N VAL A 193 30.16 -22.64 -14.87
CA VAL A 193 29.73 -21.49 -15.68
C VAL A 193 28.26 -21.19 -15.40
N LYS A 194 27.94 -19.91 -15.21
CA LYS A 194 26.56 -19.41 -15.17
C LYS A 194 26.40 -18.18 -16.04
N GLY A 195 25.23 -17.97 -16.62
CA GLY A 195 25.00 -16.78 -17.44
C GLY A 195 23.65 -16.77 -18.13
N ALA A 196 23.54 -15.92 -19.16
CA ALA A 196 22.37 -15.88 -20.03
C ALA A 196 22.11 -17.30 -20.60
N PRO A 197 20.88 -17.82 -20.47
CA PRO A 197 20.60 -19.22 -20.73
C PRO A 197 20.86 -19.59 -22.21
N GLU A 198 20.63 -18.68 -23.14
CA GLU A 198 20.91 -18.87 -24.55
C GLU A 198 22.42 -18.99 -24.82
N LYS A 199 23.24 -18.18 -24.13
CA LYS A 199 24.71 -18.18 -24.31
C LYS A 199 25.34 -19.43 -23.71
N VAL A 200 24.90 -19.84 -22.52
CA VAL A 200 25.36 -21.07 -21.88
C VAL A 200 24.97 -22.30 -22.72
N LEU A 201 23.75 -22.30 -23.29
CA LEU A 201 23.28 -23.37 -24.16
C LEU A 201 24.03 -23.40 -25.51
N GLU A 202 24.36 -22.24 -26.08
CA GLU A 202 25.19 -22.12 -27.29
C GLU A 202 26.59 -22.70 -27.09
N ALA A 203 27.18 -22.46 -25.91
CA ALA A 203 28.50 -22.96 -25.52
C ALA A 203 28.54 -24.45 -25.09
N SER A 204 27.39 -25.11 -24.96
CA SER A 204 27.27 -26.49 -24.48
C SER A 204 27.23 -27.50 -25.63
N THR A 205 28.04 -28.56 -25.52
CA THR A 205 28.04 -29.70 -26.48
C THR A 205 27.51 -30.98 -25.88
N LYS A 206 27.39 -31.03 -24.54
CA LYS A 206 26.89 -32.18 -23.79
C LYS A 206 25.85 -31.72 -22.77
N ILE A 207 25.07 -32.65 -22.25
CA ILE A 207 24.10 -32.43 -21.17
C ILE A 207 24.23 -33.52 -20.12
N LYS A 208 24.11 -33.13 -18.85
CA LYS A 208 24.04 -34.07 -17.72
C LYS A 208 22.58 -34.39 -17.42
N LYS A 209 22.18 -35.64 -17.69
CA LYS A 209 20.95 -36.26 -17.18
C LYS A 209 21.34 -37.31 -16.14
N GLU A 210 20.88 -38.56 -16.25
CA GLU A 210 21.44 -39.68 -15.49
C GLU A 210 22.94 -39.85 -15.81
N SER A 211 23.29 -39.86 -17.09
CA SER A 211 24.64 -39.85 -17.62
C SER A 211 24.93 -38.58 -18.44
N VAL A 212 26.20 -38.34 -18.76
CA VAL A 212 26.58 -37.27 -19.68
C VAL A 212 26.33 -37.75 -21.11
N LYS A 213 25.47 -37.06 -21.84
CA LYS A 213 25.13 -37.35 -23.24
C LYS A 213 25.47 -36.18 -24.15
N VAL A 214 25.61 -36.44 -25.45
CA VAL A 214 25.77 -35.39 -26.46
C VAL A 214 24.48 -34.56 -26.52
N LEU A 215 24.61 -33.24 -26.64
CA LEU A 215 23.47 -32.35 -26.77
C LEU A 215 22.99 -32.35 -28.23
N GLU A 216 21.99 -33.18 -28.51
CA GLU A 216 21.37 -33.28 -29.84
C GLU A 216 20.47 -32.07 -30.15
N LYS A 217 20.14 -31.88 -31.44
CA LYS A 217 19.36 -30.73 -31.90
C LYS A 217 17.95 -30.71 -31.31
N GLU A 218 17.29 -31.86 -31.18
CA GLU A 218 15.96 -31.94 -30.55
C GLU A 218 15.98 -31.49 -29.09
N GLU A 219 17.01 -31.90 -28.34
CA GLU A 219 17.15 -31.57 -26.92
C GLU A 219 17.47 -30.09 -26.74
N LYS A 220 18.34 -29.52 -27.58
CA LYS A 220 18.61 -28.07 -27.59
C LYS A 220 17.33 -27.27 -27.84
N ALA A 221 16.54 -27.65 -28.86
CA ALA A 221 15.26 -27.01 -29.15
C ALA A 221 14.23 -27.16 -28.03
N ARG A 222 14.29 -28.24 -27.25
CA ARG A 222 13.47 -28.43 -26.05
C ARG A 222 13.87 -27.47 -24.93
N ILE A 223 15.16 -27.32 -24.64
CA ILE A 223 15.66 -26.38 -23.63
C ILE A 223 15.30 -24.93 -24.02
N GLU A 224 15.41 -24.57 -25.30
CA GLU A 224 14.98 -23.25 -25.77
C GLU A 224 13.48 -22.99 -25.56
N ARG A 225 12.63 -24.01 -25.76
CA ARG A 225 11.19 -23.92 -25.43
C ARG A 225 10.98 -23.73 -23.93
N GLU A 226 11.77 -24.41 -23.11
CA GLU A 226 11.73 -24.28 -21.66
C GLU A 226 12.10 -22.85 -21.20
N ILE A 227 13.20 -22.30 -21.73
CA ILE A 227 13.63 -20.91 -21.48
C ILE A 227 12.49 -19.94 -21.80
N ARG A 228 11.88 -20.07 -22.99
CA ARG A 228 10.76 -19.21 -23.40
C ARG A 228 9.56 -19.34 -22.46
N LYS A 229 9.24 -20.56 -22.01
CA LYS A 229 8.10 -20.77 -21.12
C LYS A 229 8.37 -20.19 -19.73
N MET A 230 9.55 -20.42 -19.14
CA MET A 230 9.94 -19.83 -17.87
C MET A 230 9.95 -18.29 -17.95
N ALA A 231 10.44 -17.71 -19.04
CA ALA A 231 10.39 -16.27 -19.28
C ALA A 231 8.93 -15.75 -19.39
N SER A 232 8.04 -16.49 -20.06
CA SER A 232 6.61 -16.14 -20.16
C SER A 232 5.87 -16.21 -18.82
N GLU A 233 6.40 -16.99 -17.86
CA GLU A 233 5.93 -17.04 -16.47
C GLU A 233 6.51 -15.87 -15.65
N GLY A 234 7.27 -14.95 -16.25
CA GLY A 234 7.86 -13.77 -15.61
C GLY A 234 9.16 -14.05 -14.88
N LEU A 235 9.75 -15.23 -15.05
CA LEU A 235 11.00 -15.62 -14.38
C LEU A 235 12.22 -15.06 -15.13
N ARG A 236 13.17 -14.50 -14.38
CA ARG A 236 14.53 -14.29 -14.84
C ARG A 236 15.24 -15.64 -14.88
N VAL A 237 15.62 -16.08 -16.08
CA VAL A 237 16.21 -17.42 -16.31
C VAL A 237 17.73 -17.32 -16.41
N ILE A 238 18.43 -18.26 -15.79
CA ILE A 238 19.90 -18.41 -15.85
C ILE A 238 20.23 -19.84 -16.26
N GLY A 239 21.15 -19.97 -17.22
CA GLY A 239 21.73 -21.26 -17.58
C GLY A 239 22.94 -21.57 -16.72
N VAL A 240 23.09 -22.83 -16.33
CA VAL A 240 24.24 -23.31 -15.56
C VAL A 240 24.83 -24.52 -16.24
N ALA A 241 26.15 -24.56 -16.33
CA ALA A 241 26.91 -25.64 -16.95
C ALA A 241 28.22 -25.86 -16.22
N TYR A 242 28.87 -27.00 -16.50
CA TYR A 242 30.20 -27.30 -15.99
C TYR A 242 31.04 -28.02 -17.03
N LYS A 243 32.36 -28.06 -16.82
CA LYS A 243 33.30 -28.77 -17.67
C LYS A 243 34.45 -29.32 -16.84
N LYS A 244 34.90 -30.53 -17.13
CA LYS A 244 36.16 -31.06 -16.58
C LYS A 244 37.31 -30.51 -17.41
N VAL A 245 38.32 -29.95 -16.75
CA VAL A 245 39.48 -29.34 -17.41
C VAL A 245 40.74 -30.11 -17.02
N GLU A 246 41.61 -30.38 -17.99
CA GLU A 246 42.86 -31.14 -17.79
C GLU A 246 44.08 -30.22 -17.56
N SER A 247 44.01 -28.98 -18.05
CA SER A 247 45.09 -27.98 -17.93
C SER A 247 44.73 -26.86 -16.95
N LYS A 248 45.76 -26.26 -16.33
CA LYS A 248 45.65 -25.04 -15.53
C LYS A 248 45.69 -23.76 -16.38
N GLU A 249 45.94 -23.86 -17.69
CA GLU A 249 45.94 -22.70 -18.59
C GLU A 249 44.53 -22.15 -18.82
N PHE A 250 44.41 -20.83 -18.73
CA PHE A 250 43.13 -20.19 -18.57
C PHE A 250 42.95 -19.01 -19.53
N SER A 251 41.99 -19.16 -20.46
CA SER A 251 41.38 -18.05 -21.18
C SER A 251 39.87 -18.30 -21.31
N PRO A 252 39.05 -17.23 -21.36
CA PRO A 252 37.61 -17.37 -21.60
C PRO A 252 37.30 -18.24 -22.83
N GLU A 253 38.10 -18.13 -23.90
CA GLU A 253 37.83 -18.88 -25.14
C GLU A 253 38.06 -20.39 -25.01
N LYS A 254 38.84 -20.85 -24.03
CA LYS A 254 39.08 -22.29 -23.75
C LYS A 254 38.08 -22.87 -22.75
N VAL A 255 37.66 -22.08 -21.77
CA VAL A 255 36.85 -22.54 -20.64
C VAL A 255 35.35 -22.49 -20.95
N GLU A 256 34.90 -21.48 -21.68
CA GLU A 256 33.47 -21.26 -21.98
C GLU A 256 33.03 -21.93 -23.30
N LYS A 257 33.64 -23.07 -23.65
CA LYS A 257 33.30 -23.91 -24.82
C LYS A 257 33.25 -25.38 -24.44
N ASP A 258 32.51 -26.17 -25.20
CA ASP A 258 32.34 -27.62 -24.97
C ASP A 258 31.83 -27.94 -23.57
N LEU A 259 30.89 -27.12 -23.10
CA LEU A 259 30.32 -27.24 -21.76
C LEU A 259 29.35 -28.43 -21.66
N ILE A 260 29.21 -28.96 -20.45
CA ILE A 260 28.17 -29.91 -20.07
C ILE A 260 27.06 -29.11 -19.40
N PHE A 261 25.95 -28.95 -20.10
CA PHE A 261 24.77 -28.26 -19.60
C PHE A 261 24.18 -29.01 -18.40
N LEU A 262 23.90 -28.30 -17.31
CA LEU A 262 23.28 -28.86 -16.10
C LEU A 262 21.78 -28.57 -16.08
N GLY A 263 21.39 -27.30 -16.21
CA GLY A 263 20.01 -26.91 -16.06
C GLY A 263 19.77 -25.41 -16.15
N LEU A 264 18.51 -25.05 -15.99
CA LEU A 264 18.04 -23.67 -15.92
C LEU A 264 17.53 -23.36 -14.52
N ILE A 265 17.74 -22.13 -14.07
CA ILE A 265 17.19 -21.62 -12.82
C ILE A 265 16.37 -20.39 -13.15
N GLY A 266 15.10 -20.41 -12.76
CA GLY A 266 14.14 -19.33 -12.87
C GLY A 266 13.92 -18.69 -11.52
N MET A 267 14.18 -17.40 -11.44
CA MET A 267 13.98 -16.60 -10.24
C MET A 267 13.11 -15.39 -10.53
N GLN A 268 12.40 -14.91 -9.53
CA GLN A 268 11.65 -13.68 -9.63
C GLN A 268 11.73 -12.93 -8.30
N ASP A 269 11.39 -11.65 -8.35
CA ASP A 269 11.04 -10.88 -7.17
C ASP A 269 9.58 -11.20 -6.81
N PRO A 270 9.31 -12.01 -5.76
CA PRO A 270 7.98 -12.52 -5.50
C PRO A 270 7.05 -11.46 -4.89
N PRO A 271 5.75 -11.52 -5.18
CA PRO A 271 4.78 -10.68 -4.49
C PRO A 271 4.73 -11.00 -3.00
N ARG A 272 4.47 -9.98 -2.18
CA ARG A 272 4.15 -10.12 -0.76
C ARG A 272 2.82 -10.84 -0.59
N LYS A 273 2.69 -11.70 0.43
CA LYS A 273 1.51 -12.57 0.61
C LYS A 273 0.24 -11.76 0.90
N GLU A 274 0.39 -10.74 1.74
CA GLU A 274 -0.64 -9.82 2.20
C GLU A 274 -1.17 -8.87 1.12
N VAL A 275 -0.40 -8.66 0.04
CA VAL A 275 -0.76 -7.70 -1.01
C VAL A 275 -1.95 -8.18 -1.83
N LYS A 276 -2.07 -9.49 -2.05
CA LYS A 276 -3.24 -10.06 -2.74
C LYS A 276 -4.54 -9.77 -1.99
N GLU A 277 -4.56 -10.02 -0.67
CA GLU A 277 -5.71 -9.71 0.18
C GLU A 277 -6.01 -8.21 0.19
N ALA A 278 -4.96 -7.36 0.22
CA ALA A 278 -5.11 -5.91 0.16
C ALA A 278 -5.79 -5.45 -1.15
N ILE A 279 -5.42 -6.04 -2.29
CA ILE A 279 -6.02 -5.76 -3.60
C ILE A 279 -7.49 -6.21 -3.64
N GLU A 280 -7.80 -7.38 -3.08
CA GLU A 280 -9.18 -7.85 -2.97
C GLU A 280 -10.04 -6.89 -2.11
N LYS A 281 -9.50 -6.39 -1.00
CA LYS A 281 -10.15 -5.34 -0.18
C LYS A 281 -10.37 -4.04 -0.96
N CYS A 282 -9.38 -3.60 -1.75
CA CYS A 282 -9.55 -2.44 -2.63
C CYS A 282 -10.69 -2.65 -3.63
N LYS A 283 -10.75 -3.81 -4.28
CA LYS A 283 -11.83 -4.13 -5.24
C LYS A 283 -13.20 -4.14 -4.58
N ALA A 284 -13.34 -4.79 -3.42
CA ALA A 284 -14.58 -4.78 -2.65
C ALA A 284 -15.01 -3.36 -2.25
N ALA A 285 -14.03 -2.49 -1.98
CA ALA A 285 -14.23 -1.09 -1.64
C ALA A 285 -14.48 -0.17 -2.86
N GLY A 286 -14.52 -0.72 -4.08
CA GLY A 286 -14.67 0.03 -5.33
C GLY A 286 -13.46 0.88 -5.71
N ILE A 287 -12.26 0.51 -5.26
CA ILE A 287 -11.00 1.21 -5.53
C ILE A 287 -10.23 0.41 -6.59
N LYS A 288 -9.89 1.09 -7.70
CA LYS A 288 -9.09 0.48 -8.76
C LYS A 288 -7.60 0.53 -8.39
N VAL A 289 -6.92 -0.59 -8.50
CA VAL A 289 -5.45 -0.66 -8.35
C VAL A 289 -4.83 -0.70 -9.74
N VAL A 290 -3.87 0.19 -9.99
CA VAL A 290 -3.08 0.27 -11.22
C VAL A 290 -1.63 -0.02 -10.87
N MET A 291 -1.06 -1.06 -11.49
CA MET A 291 0.35 -1.40 -11.30
C MET A 291 1.22 -0.62 -12.28
N VAL A 292 2.28 -0.02 -11.77
CA VAL A 292 3.29 0.67 -12.57
C VAL A 292 4.66 0.04 -12.30
N THR A 293 5.45 -0.19 -13.36
CA THR A 293 6.77 -0.82 -13.22
C THR A 293 7.73 -0.49 -14.37
N GLY A 294 9.01 -0.47 -14.05
CA GLY A 294 10.10 -0.44 -15.04
C GLY A 294 10.42 -1.80 -15.66
N ASP A 295 9.79 -2.88 -15.19
CA ASP A 295 10.00 -4.24 -15.71
C ASP A 295 9.40 -4.43 -17.11
N HIS A 296 9.83 -5.51 -17.78
CA HIS A 296 9.25 -5.94 -19.05
C HIS A 296 7.76 -6.30 -18.93
N LYS A 297 7.05 -6.18 -20.06
CA LYS A 297 5.59 -6.39 -20.15
C LYS A 297 5.19 -7.78 -19.65
N GLU A 298 5.93 -8.81 -20.01
CA GLU A 298 5.65 -10.21 -19.66
C GLU A 298 5.75 -10.45 -18.15
N THR A 299 6.81 -9.93 -17.52
CA THR A 299 7.00 -10.00 -16.06
C THR A 299 5.90 -9.24 -15.33
N ALA A 300 5.58 -8.02 -15.78
CA ALA A 300 4.52 -7.21 -15.20
C ALA A 300 3.15 -7.90 -15.29
N VAL A 301 2.84 -8.51 -16.45
CA VAL A 301 1.62 -9.29 -16.67
C VAL A 301 1.55 -10.50 -15.75
N SER A 302 2.66 -11.24 -15.57
CA SER A 302 2.70 -12.41 -14.70
C SER A 302 2.41 -12.03 -13.24
N VAL A 303 3.11 -11.03 -12.72
CA VAL A 303 2.91 -10.55 -11.33
C VAL A 303 1.51 -9.96 -11.15
N ALA A 304 1.00 -9.20 -12.12
CA ALA A 304 -0.34 -8.65 -12.07
C ALA A 304 -1.44 -9.74 -12.09
N LYS A 305 -1.22 -10.85 -12.80
CA LYS A 305 -2.13 -12.01 -12.76
C LYS A 305 -2.09 -12.70 -11.39
N GLU A 306 -0.89 -12.93 -10.85
CA GLU A 306 -0.71 -13.57 -9.54
C GLU A 306 -1.38 -12.77 -8.41
N LEU A 307 -1.26 -11.44 -8.46
CA LEU A 307 -1.88 -10.50 -7.52
C LEU A 307 -3.35 -10.19 -7.81
N GLY A 308 -3.90 -10.64 -8.94
CA GLY A 308 -5.27 -10.38 -9.34
C GLY A 308 -5.56 -8.93 -9.80
N ILE A 309 -4.55 -8.18 -10.25
CA ILE A 309 -4.72 -6.78 -10.74
C ILE A 309 -5.18 -6.73 -12.20
N LEU A 310 -4.87 -7.76 -13.00
CA LEU A 310 -5.08 -7.73 -14.43
C LEU A 310 -6.56 -7.95 -14.82
N GLU A 311 -7.29 -6.86 -15.08
CA GLU A 311 -8.70 -6.86 -15.53
C GLU A 311 -8.93 -6.01 -16.79
N GLY A 312 -7.86 -5.65 -17.50
CA GLY A 312 -7.94 -4.74 -18.65
C GLY A 312 -6.68 -4.68 -19.49
N LEU A 313 -6.39 -3.49 -20.00
CA LEU A 313 -5.27 -3.25 -20.92
C LEU A 313 -3.93 -3.20 -20.18
N VAL A 314 -2.88 -3.55 -20.92
CA VAL A 314 -1.48 -3.40 -20.49
C VAL A 314 -0.75 -2.55 -21.50
N LEU A 315 -0.23 -1.41 -21.06
CA LEU A 315 0.52 -0.48 -21.89
C LEU A 315 2.00 -0.47 -21.51
N THR A 316 2.86 -0.29 -22.50
CA THR A 316 4.28 0.00 -22.28
C THR A 316 4.56 1.49 -22.35
N GLY A 317 5.68 1.94 -21.77
CA GLY A 317 6.14 3.33 -21.92
C GLY A 317 6.25 3.76 -23.40
N SER A 318 6.74 2.87 -24.26
CA SER A 318 6.82 3.11 -25.71
C SER A 318 5.46 3.22 -26.41
N GLU A 319 4.42 2.56 -25.90
CA GLU A 319 3.04 2.72 -26.37
C GLU A 319 2.47 4.07 -25.89
N LEU A 320 2.78 4.47 -24.64
CA LEU A 320 2.40 5.77 -24.08
C LEU A 320 3.04 6.97 -24.78
N ASP A 321 4.29 6.85 -25.24
CA ASP A 321 4.99 7.92 -25.97
C ASP A 321 4.32 8.25 -27.30
N LYS A 322 3.63 7.27 -27.90
CA LYS A 322 2.91 7.44 -29.17
C LYS A 322 1.49 7.98 -28.99
N MET A 323 1.01 8.07 -27.74
CA MET A 323 -0.35 8.53 -27.43
C MET A 323 -0.34 10.01 -27.05
N SER A 324 -1.33 10.76 -27.55
CA SER A 324 -1.65 12.09 -27.03
C SER A 324 -2.22 12.00 -25.61
N ASN A 325 -2.29 13.13 -24.90
CA ASN A 325 -2.90 13.14 -23.57
C ASN A 325 -4.41 12.88 -23.66
N GLU A 326 -5.07 13.40 -24.70
CA GLU A 326 -6.49 13.21 -24.97
C GLU A 326 -6.83 11.75 -25.27
N ASP A 327 -5.95 11.04 -25.97
CA ASP A 327 -6.15 9.61 -26.25
C ASP A 327 -5.89 8.76 -25.00
N LEU A 328 -4.90 9.13 -24.18
CA LEU A 328 -4.66 8.49 -22.89
C LEU A 328 -5.88 8.65 -21.97
N GLU A 329 -6.46 9.85 -21.88
CA GLU A 329 -7.65 10.15 -21.07
C GLU A 329 -8.84 9.22 -21.41
N LYS A 330 -9.02 8.84 -22.69
CA LYS A 330 -10.12 7.93 -23.11
C LYS A 330 -9.94 6.47 -22.67
N ILE A 331 -8.70 6.03 -22.44
CA ILE A 331 -8.38 4.62 -22.17
C ILE A 331 -7.83 4.38 -20.76
N VAL A 332 -7.41 5.42 -20.03
CA VAL A 332 -6.75 5.32 -18.72
C VAL A 332 -7.56 4.52 -17.69
N GLU A 333 -8.89 4.63 -17.73
CA GLU A 333 -9.79 3.85 -16.88
C GLU A 333 -9.82 2.34 -17.21
N LYS A 334 -9.36 1.94 -18.40
CA LYS A 334 -9.31 0.53 -18.84
C LYS A 334 -7.94 -0.12 -18.65
N VAL A 335 -6.90 0.66 -18.35
CA VAL A 335 -5.53 0.12 -18.18
C VAL A 335 -5.31 -0.32 -16.73
N SER A 336 -4.81 -1.54 -16.54
CA SER A 336 -4.50 -2.09 -15.21
C SER A 336 -2.99 -2.11 -14.93
N VAL A 337 -2.16 -2.18 -15.97
CA VAL A 337 -0.71 -2.32 -15.84
C VAL A 337 0.00 -1.42 -16.84
N TYR A 338 0.98 -0.67 -16.34
CA TYR A 338 1.93 0.09 -17.14
C TYR A 338 3.34 -0.46 -16.92
N ALA A 339 3.95 -1.00 -17.98
CA ALA A 339 5.27 -1.61 -17.96
C ALA A 339 6.30 -0.75 -18.68
N ARG A 340 7.60 -0.93 -18.36
CA ARG A 340 8.70 -0.14 -18.95
C ARG A 340 8.42 1.38 -18.95
N VAL A 341 7.84 1.89 -17.87
CA VAL A 341 7.51 3.32 -17.76
C VAL A 341 8.69 4.17 -17.29
N SER A 342 8.72 5.41 -17.74
CA SER A 342 9.59 6.45 -17.19
C SER A 342 8.87 7.28 -16.10
N PRO A 343 9.61 8.09 -15.33
CA PRO A 343 9.03 9.02 -14.37
C PRO A 343 8.03 10.01 -15.00
N GLU A 344 8.30 10.48 -16.22
CA GLU A 344 7.40 11.36 -16.97
C GLU A 344 6.08 10.64 -17.31
N HIS A 345 6.14 9.34 -17.63
CA HIS A 345 4.94 8.54 -17.86
C HIS A 345 4.07 8.44 -16.60
N LYS A 346 4.67 8.23 -15.42
CA LYS A 346 3.93 8.23 -14.14
C LYS A 346 3.15 9.53 -13.97
N PHE A 347 3.82 10.67 -14.13
CA PHE A 347 3.17 11.98 -14.05
C PHE A 347 1.99 12.12 -15.05
N ARG A 348 2.19 11.69 -16.31
CA ARG A 348 1.12 11.72 -17.33
C ARG A 348 -0.09 10.85 -16.96
N ILE A 349 0.16 9.64 -16.43
CA ILE A 349 -0.91 8.72 -16.00
C ILE A 349 -1.73 9.34 -14.87
N VAL A 350 -1.08 9.90 -13.86
CA VAL A 350 -1.74 10.54 -12.71
C VAL A 350 -2.61 11.70 -13.18
N ARG A 351 -2.06 12.57 -14.03
CA ARG A 351 -2.79 13.72 -14.57
C ARG A 351 -4.02 13.31 -15.39
N ALA A 352 -3.91 12.27 -16.21
CA ALA A 352 -5.03 11.74 -16.99
C ALA A 352 -6.15 11.19 -16.10
N LEU A 353 -5.81 10.39 -15.07
CA LEU A 353 -6.79 9.86 -14.11
C LEU A 353 -7.53 10.99 -13.38
N LYS A 354 -6.80 12.01 -12.90
CA LYS A 354 -7.39 13.16 -12.21
C LYS A 354 -8.36 13.95 -13.11
N LYS A 355 -7.99 14.17 -14.37
CA LYS A 355 -8.85 14.87 -15.34
C LYS A 355 -10.16 14.15 -15.61
N VAL A 356 -10.15 12.81 -15.63
CA VAL A 356 -11.37 11.99 -15.78
C VAL A 356 -12.25 12.04 -14.51
N GLY A 357 -11.73 12.56 -13.40
CA GLY A 357 -12.48 12.83 -12.17
C GLY A 357 -12.17 11.85 -11.03
N HIS A 358 -11.13 11.02 -11.16
CA HIS A 358 -10.67 10.16 -10.07
C HIS A 358 -9.95 10.94 -8.98
N VAL A 359 -10.13 10.50 -7.73
CA VAL A 359 -9.23 10.81 -6.62
C VAL A 359 -8.10 9.78 -6.66
N VAL A 360 -6.87 10.25 -6.88
CA VAL A 360 -5.71 9.41 -7.20
C VAL A 360 -4.69 9.43 -6.06
N ALA A 361 -4.42 8.25 -5.50
CA ALA A 361 -3.27 8.02 -4.63
C ALA A 361 -2.13 7.40 -5.44
N VAL A 362 -0.90 7.86 -5.22
CA VAL A 362 0.27 7.43 -6.01
C VAL A 362 1.41 7.05 -5.10
N THR A 363 2.09 5.95 -5.38
CA THR A 363 3.33 5.59 -4.67
C THR A 363 4.58 6.02 -5.43
N GLY A 364 5.66 6.29 -4.72
CA GLY A 364 6.98 6.51 -5.30
C GLY A 364 8.10 6.44 -4.26
N ASP A 365 9.32 6.13 -4.68
CA ASP A 365 10.48 6.01 -3.80
C ASP A 365 11.67 6.89 -4.26
N GLY A 366 11.76 7.18 -5.56
CA GLY A 366 12.85 7.93 -6.14
C GLY A 366 12.62 9.44 -6.21
N VAL A 367 13.72 10.19 -6.37
CA VAL A 367 13.70 11.63 -6.71
C VAL A 367 12.85 11.90 -7.95
N ASN A 368 12.87 10.96 -8.89
CA ASN A 368 12.16 11.07 -10.15
C ASN A 368 10.63 10.93 -9.98
N ASP A 369 10.15 10.33 -8.88
CA ASP A 369 8.71 10.18 -8.63
C ASP A 369 8.10 11.42 -7.97
N ALA A 370 8.94 12.36 -7.50
CA ALA A 370 8.49 13.58 -6.82
C ALA A 370 7.44 14.40 -7.61
N PRO A 371 7.55 14.58 -8.95
CA PRO A 371 6.50 15.26 -9.71
C PRO A 371 5.16 14.53 -9.68
N ALA A 372 5.16 13.19 -9.80
CA ALA A 372 3.94 12.40 -9.76
C ALA A 372 3.31 12.36 -8.35
N LEU A 373 4.14 12.27 -7.31
CA LEU A 373 3.71 12.35 -5.91
C LEU A 373 3.05 13.70 -5.60
N LYS A 374 3.60 14.80 -6.12
CA LYS A 374 3.07 16.15 -5.91
C LYS A 374 1.77 16.42 -6.69
N GLU A 375 1.64 15.83 -7.88
CA GLU A 375 0.46 15.95 -8.74
C GLU A 375 -0.74 15.15 -8.23
N ALA A 376 -0.48 14.02 -7.55
CA ALA A 376 -1.50 13.16 -6.95
C ALA A 376 -2.41 13.93 -5.97
N ASP A 377 -3.60 13.40 -5.71
CA ASP A 377 -4.43 13.91 -4.61
C ASP A 377 -3.87 13.46 -3.25
N VAL A 378 -3.21 12.29 -3.24
CA VAL A 378 -2.40 11.81 -2.12
C VAL A 378 -1.11 11.16 -2.64
N GLY A 379 0.03 11.80 -2.40
CA GLY A 379 1.35 11.21 -2.63
C GLY A 379 1.78 10.32 -1.46
N VAL A 380 2.22 9.09 -1.76
CA VAL A 380 2.67 8.10 -0.76
C VAL A 380 4.12 7.70 -1.04
N SER A 381 5.05 8.06 -0.16
CA SER A 381 6.46 7.65 -0.32
C SER A 381 6.84 6.43 0.52
N MET A 382 7.86 5.71 0.08
CA MET A 382 8.50 4.66 0.87
C MET A 382 9.33 5.26 2.02
N GLY A 383 9.37 4.62 3.17
CA GLY A 383 10.08 5.07 4.37
C GLY A 383 11.46 4.47 4.51
N ILE A 384 11.66 3.22 4.10
CA ILE A 384 12.95 2.54 4.16
C ILE A 384 13.77 2.88 2.93
N ARG A 385 13.18 2.74 1.73
CA ARG A 385 13.88 2.96 0.46
C ARG A 385 13.70 4.34 -0.15
N GLY A 386 12.71 5.10 0.33
CA GLY A 386 12.38 6.40 -0.24
C GLY A 386 13.46 7.44 0.03
N THR A 387 13.87 8.10 -1.05
CA THR A 387 14.77 9.26 -0.99
C THR A 387 14.16 10.39 -0.17
N ASP A 388 14.98 11.25 0.43
CA ASP A 388 14.48 12.42 1.17
C ASP A 388 13.58 13.31 0.28
N VAL A 389 13.91 13.43 -1.00
CA VAL A 389 13.10 14.19 -1.97
C VAL A 389 11.72 13.58 -2.16
N ALA A 390 11.63 12.25 -2.31
CA ALA A 390 10.34 11.56 -2.42
C ALA A 390 9.51 11.73 -1.14
N ARG A 391 10.15 11.60 0.04
CA ARG A 391 9.50 11.85 1.33
C ARG A 391 8.96 13.28 1.42
N GLU A 392 9.75 14.29 1.04
CA GLU A 392 9.34 15.71 1.04
C GLU A 392 8.21 16.02 0.03
N ALA A 393 8.16 15.31 -1.09
CA ALA A 393 7.11 15.48 -2.09
C ALA A 393 5.77 14.84 -1.66
N SER A 394 5.81 13.84 -0.78
CA SER A 394 4.66 13.03 -0.37
C SER A 394 3.82 13.64 0.77
N ASP A 395 2.58 13.17 0.88
CA ASP A 395 1.66 13.49 1.97
C ASP A 395 1.67 12.42 3.07
N ILE A 396 2.03 11.19 2.72
CA ILE A 396 2.10 10.03 3.61
C ILE A 396 3.40 9.26 3.34
N VAL A 397 4.05 8.78 4.40
CA VAL A 397 5.26 7.94 4.32
C VAL A 397 4.95 6.57 4.90
N LEU A 398 5.23 5.50 4.16
CA LEU A 398 5.08 4.11 4.65
C LEU A 398 6.34 3.66 5.36
N ALA A 399 6.29 3.47 6.67
CA ALA A 399 7.45 3.07 7.46
C ALA A 399 7.98 1.66 7.13
N ASP A 400 7.18 0.83 6.47
CA ASP A 400 7.47 -0.56 6.13
C ASP A 400 7.55 -0.86 4.62
N ASP A 401 7.41 0.18 3.79
CA ASP A 401 7.37 0.09 2.32
C ASP A 401 6.28 -0.86 1.78
N ASN A 402 5.21 -1.12 2.53
CA ASN A 402 4.23 -2.16 2.18
C ASN A 402 2.92 -1.60 1.61
N PHE A 403 2.49 -2.10 0.45
CA PHE A 403 1.19 -1.75 -0.14
C PHE A 403 0.01 -1.99 0.81
N TYR A 404 0.07 -3.02 1.67
CA TYR A 404 -0.98 -3.31 2.65
C TYR A 404 -1.26 -2.11 3.59
N SER A 405 -0.21 -1.35 3.95
CA SER A 405 -0.30 -0.18 4.82
C SER A 405 -1.08 0.96 4.17
N ILE A 406 -1.05 1.08 2.84
CA ILE A 406 -1.88 2.04 2.09
C ILE A 406 -3.36 1.69 2.23
N VAL A 407 -3.71 0.41 2.05
CA VAL A 407 -5.11 -0.05 2.15
C VAL A 407 -5.63 0.10 3.58
N SER A 408 -4.78 -0.19 4.56
CA SER A 408 -5.07 0.07 5.97
C SER A 408 -5.31 1.56 6.24
N ALA A 409 -4.51 2.44 5.66
CA ALA A 409 -4.70 3.89 5.80
C ALA A 409 -5.97 4.39 5.09
N VAL A 410 -6.37 3.80 3.95
CA VAL A 410 -7.67 4.10 3.33
C VAL A 410 -8.83 3.73 4.27
N GLU A 411 -8.77 2.57 4.92
CA GLU A 411 -9.77 2.14 5.92
C GLU A 411 -9.86 3.14 7.08
N GLU A 412 -8.72 3.55 7.65
CA GLU A 412 -8.67 4.56 8.73
C GLU A 412 -9.23 5.90 8.25
N GLY A 413 -8.83 6.39 7.08
CA GLY A 413 -9.31 7.65 6.52
C GLY A 413 -10.83 7.68 6.34
N ARG A 414 -11.41 6.56 5.88
CA ARG A 414 -12.87 6.37 5.81
C ARG A 414 -13.52 6.42 7.19
N ALA A 415 -12.92 5.78 8.20
CA ALA A 415 -13.49 5.73 9.55
C ALA A 415 -13.46 7.10 10.24
N ILE A 416 -12.36 7.82 10.10
CA ILE A 416 -12.20 9.17 10.64
C ILE A 416 -13.25 10.10 10.02
N TYR A 417 -13.48 10.01 8.70
CA TYR A 417 -14.51 10.80 8.03
C TYR A 417 -15.92 10.48 8.56
N ASP A 418 -16.25 9.20 8.76
CA ASP A 418 -17.54 8.81 9.35
C ASP A 418 -17.71 9.37 10.77
N ASN A 419 -16.68 9.28 11.61
CA ASN A 419 -16.71 9.83 12.96
C ASN A 419 -16.83 11.37 12.95
N ILE A 420 -16.18 12.04 11.99
CA ILE A 420 -16.37 13.48 11.76
C ILE A 420 -17.82 13.81 11.46
N ARG A 421 -18.48 13.05 10.57
CA ARG A 421 -19.89 13.24 10.28
C ARG A 421 -20.77 13.04 11.52
N LYS A 422 -20.52 11.99 12.32
CA LYS A 422 -21.29 11.71 13.54
C LYS A 422 -21.29 12.89 14.51
N PHE A 423 -20.12 13.46 14.82
CA PHE A 423 -20.07 14.58 15.75
C PHE A 423 -20.59 15.90 15.15
N ILE A 424 -20.42 16.13 13.83
CA ILE A 424 -21.01 17.30 13.15
C ILE A 424 -22.55 17.19 13.20
N ARG A 425 -23.10 16.00 13.00
CA ARG A 425 -24.52 15.72 13.16
C ARG A 425 -25.02 16.13 14.53
N PHE A 426 -24.29 15.71 15.56
CA PHE A 426 -24.59 15.99 16.96
C PHE A 426 -24.54 17.49 17.24
N MET A 427 -23.38 18.14 17.06
CA MET A 427 -23.21 19.55 17.40
C MET A 427 -24.15 20.47 16.62
N LEU A 428 -24.32 20.26 15.31
CA LEU A 428 -25.24 21.11 14.56
C LEU A 428 -26.69 20.95 15.04
N SER A 429 -27.15 19.74 15.35
CA SER A 429 -28.51 19.55 15.87
C SER A 429 -28.74 20.30 17.19
N VAL A 430 -27.71 20.34 18.04
CA VAL A 430 -27.75 21.05 19.31
C VAL A 430 -27.68 22.56 19.12
N ASN A 431 -26.77 23.08 18.29
CA ASN A 431 -26.73 24.51 17.97
C ASN A 431 -28.06 24.99 17.35
N PHE A 432 -28.69 24.19 16.48
CA PHE A 432 -30.02 24.53 15.93
C PHE A 432 -31.09 24.62 17.02
N ASN A 433 -31.04 23.80 18.06
CA ASN A 433 -31.92 23.94 19.24
C ASN A 433 -31.75 25.32 19.87
N GLU A 434 -30.52 25.74 20.17
CA GLU A 434 -30.23 27.02 20.83
C GLU A 434 -30.69 28.22 20.00
N ILE A 435 -30.43 28.18 18.68
CA ILE A 435 -30.88 29.19 17.73
C ILE A 435 -32.41 29.27 17.74
N PHE A 436 -33.11 28.14 17.66
CA PHE A 436 -34.57 28.12 17.64
C PHE A 436 -35.17 28.57 18.97
N VAL A 437 -34.65 28.11 20.12
CA VAL A 437 -35.10 28.51 21.45
C VAL A 437 -34.97 30.02 21.63
N THR A 438 -33.81 30.57 21.28
CA THR A 438 -33.54 32.01 21.38
C THR A 438 -34.44 32.79 20.44
N SER A 439 -34.55 32.37 19.17
CA SER A 439 -35.38 33.06 18.15
C SER A 439 -36.86 33.05 18.50
N LEU A 440 -37.41 31.90 18.91
CA LEU A 440 -38.83 31.78 19.27
C LEU A 440 -39.16 32.55 20.53
N ALA A 441 -38.27 32.58 21.52
CA ALA A 441 -38.48 33.39 22.72
C ALA A 441 -38.56 34.89 22.39
N ILE A 442 -37.70 35.37 21.48
CA ILE A 442 -37.73 36.76 21.00
C ILE A 442 -39.06 37.04 20.28
N LEU A 443 -39.45 36.19 19.33
CA LEU A 443 -40.69 36.35 18.56
C LEU A 443 -41.95 36.31 19.44
N ALA A 444 -41.94 35.48 20.49
CA ALA A 444 -43.02 35.37 21.46
C ALA A 444 -42.99 36.47 22.55
N GLY A 445 -42.00 37.37 22.54
CA GLY A 445 -41.83 38.41 23.56
C GLY A 445 -41.42 37.90 24.95
N LEU A 446 -40.99 36.64 25.06
CA LEU A 446 -40.60 36.00 26.31
C LEU A 446 -39.23 36.53 26.81
N PRO A 447 -38.93 36.41 28.12
CA PRO A 447 -37.57 36.51 28.61
C PRO A 447 -36.70 35.42 27.95
N LEU A 448 -35.41 35.69 27.76
CA LEU A 448 -34.47 34.72 27.20
C LEU A 448 -34.43 33.43 28.05
N PRO A 449 -34.77 32.26 27.48
CA PRO A 449 -34.75 30.98 28.18
C PRO A 449 -33.34 30.54 28.55
N LEU A 450 -32.36 30.88 27.70
CA LEU A 450 -30.95 30.64 27.91
C LEU A 450 -30.20 31.95 27.79
N LEU A 451 -29.33 32.24 28.76
CA LEU A 451 -28.44 33.39 28.74
C LEU A 451 -27.20 33.09 27.89
N PRO A 452 -26.53 34.12 27.32
CA PRO A 452 -25.31 33.91 26.55
C PRO A 452 -24.24 33.08 27.25
N LEU A 453 -24.06 33.28 28.57
CA LEU A 453 -23.10 32.51 29.36
C LEU A 453 -23.51 31.03 29.52
N GLN A 454 -24.81 30.75 29.57
CA GLN A 454 -25.34 29.39 29.67
C GLN A 454 -25.16 28.65 28.34
N ILE A 455 -25.39 29.34 27.21
CA ILE A 455 -25.13 28.82 25.86
C ILE A 455 -23.64 28.52 25.69
N LEU A 456 -22.77 29.46 26.09
CA LEU A 456 -21.32 29.23 26.05
C LEU A 456 -20.89 28.03 26.91
N TRP A 457 -21.49 27.86 28.09
CA TRP A 457 -21.26 26.71 28.95
C TRP A 457 -21.68 25.40 28.27
N ILE A 458 -22.82 25.41 27.59
CA ILE A 458 -23.31 24.26 26.83
C ILE A 458 -22.31 23.87 25.73
N ASN A 459 -22.01 24.82 24.82
CA ASN A 459 -21.18 24.57 23.65
C ASN A 459 -19.76 24.13 24.02
N LEU A 460 -19.17 24.75 25.04
CA LEU A 460 -17.78 24.51 25.41
C LEU A 460 -17.59 23.26 26.29
N LEU A 461 -18.54 22.97 27.19
CA LEU A 461 -18.36 21.91 28.19
C LEU A 461 -19.28 20.73 27.94
N THR A 462 -20.60 20.94 27.86
CA THR A 462 -21.53 19.81 27.82
C THR A 462 -21.62 19.15 26.45
N ASP A 463 -21.43 19.91 25.36
CA ASP A 463 -21.44 19.37 24.00
C ASP A 463 -20.10 18.81 23.56
N SER A 464 -19.01 19.48 23.96
CA SER A 464 -17.66 19.09 23.53
C SER A 464 -17.28 17.70 24.01
N LEU A 465 -17.71 17.29 25.22
CA LEU A 465 -17.39 15.95 25.75
C LEU A 465 -18.07 14.80 24.99
N PRO A 466 -19.41 14.79 24.75
CA PRO A 466 -20.06 13.83 23.88
C PRO A 466 -19.55 13.87 22.43
N ALA A 467 -19.27 15.06 21.89
CA ALA A 467 -18.71 15.19 20.55
C ALA A 467 -17.32 14.53 20.45
N LEU A 468 -16.46 14.69 21.47
CA LEU A 468 -15.20 13.98 21.58
C LEU A 468 -15.41 12.47 21.72
N ALA A 469 -16.40 12.01 22.47
CA ALA A 469 -16.68 10.57 22.56
C ALA A 469 -17.04 9.96 21.19
N LEU A 470 -17.78 10.69 20.34
CA LEU A 470 -18.10 10.26 18.97
C LEU A 470 -16.86 10.17 18.06
N VAL A 471 -15.78 10.88 18.37
CA VAL A 471 -14.50 10.75 17.64
C VAL A 471 -13.89 9.35 17.82
N PHE A 472 -14.06 8.75 19.00
CA PHE A 472 -13.53 7.43 19.36
C PHE A 472 -14.49 6.28 19.03
N ASP A 473 -15.63 6.55 18.39
CA ASP A 473 -16.62 5.54 18.06
C ASP A 473 -16.01 4.48 17.10
N PRO A 474 -16.32 3.19 17.27
CA PRO A 474 -15.70 2.14 16.47
C PRO A 474 -16.07 2.25 14.99
N LYS A 475 -15.20 1.69 14.15
CA LYS A 475 -15.37 1.65 12.70
C LYS A 475 -16.55 0.76 12.34
N ASP A 476 -17.25 1.12 11.28
CA ASP A 476 -18.24 0.24 10.66
C ASP A 476 -17.51 -0.99 10.06
N PRO A 477 -17.89 -2.24 10.42
CA PRO A 477 -17.29 -3.44 9.85
C PRO A 477 -17.41 -3.54 8.31
N GLU A 478 -18.37 -2.84 7.70
CA GLU A 478 -18.61 -2.83 6.26
C GLU A 478 -17.97 -1.62 5.55
N ILE A 479 -17.09 -0.87 6.22
CA ILE A 479 -16.48 0.36 5.68
C ILE A 479 -15.64 0.14 4.42
N MET A 480 -15.11 -1.08 4.24
CA MET A 480 -14.37 -1.51 3.05
C MET A 480 -15.24 -2.26 2.03
N LYS A 481 -16.57 -2.33 2.23
CA LYS A 481 -17.53 -2.87 1.24
C LYS A 481 -18.30 -1.77 0.50
N ARG A 482 -18.25 -0.53 0.99
CA ARG A 482 -18.86 0.63 0.34
C ARG A 482 -17.93 1.21 -0.73
N LYS A 483 -18.52 1.75 -1.80
CA LYS A 483 -17.79 2.51 -2.83
C LYS A 483 -17.20 3.80 -2.23
N PRO A 484 -16.13 4.37 -2.84
CA PRO A 484 -15.58 5.64 -2.40
C PRO A 484 -16.65 6.74 -2.48
N ARG A 485 -16.65 7.65 -1.51
CA ARG A 485 -17.56 8.81 -1.53
C ARG A 485 -17.21 9.76 -2.66
N ASN A 486 -18.20 10.52 -3.13
CA ASN A 486 -17.94 11.62 -4.05
C ASN A 486 -17.34 12.81 -3.27
N PRO A 487 -16.14 13.31 -3.60
CA PRO A 487 -15.53 14.44 -2.89
C PRO A 487 -16.32 15.75 -3.05
N LYS A 488 -17.19 15.87 -4.06
CA LYS A 488 -18.06 17.03 -4.26
C LYS A 488 -19.29 17.03 -3.35
N GLU A 489 -19.58 15.93 -2.66
CA GLU A 489 -20.68 15.88 -1.71
C GLU A 489 -20.34 16.67 -0.44
N SER A 490 -21.28 17.53 -0.02
CA SER A 490 -21.18 18.25 1.24
C SER A 490 -21.14 17.27 2.42
N ILE A 491 -20.37 17.61 3.46
CA ILE A 491 -20.35 16.85 4.71
C ILE A 491 -21.73 16.73 5.37
N LEU A 492 -22.67 17.64 5.07
CA LEU A 492 -24.05 17.63 5.57
C LEU A 492 -25.03 16.85 4.67
N HIS A 493 -24.53 16.20 3.61
CA HIS A 493 -25.36 15.43 2.69
C HIS A 493 -26.17 14.37 3.46
N ARG A 494 -27.49 14.31 3.21
CA ARG A 494 -28.49 13.43 3.88
C ARG A 494 -28.73 13.68 5.37
N MET A 495 -28.09 14.68 5.98
CA MET A 495 -28.22 14.93 7.42
C MET A 495 -29.09 16.16 7.74
N LYS A 496 -29.32 17.07 6.77
CA LYS A 496 -30.03 18.33 7.00
C LYS A 496 -31.41 18.17 7.65
N LEU A 497 -32.24 17.28 7.12
CA LEU A 497 -33.58 17.04 7.67
C LEU A 497 -33.53 16.49 9.09
N PHE A 498 -32.61 15.56 9.35
CA PHE A 498 -32.40 15.01 10.69
C PHE A 498 -31.97 16.09 11.69
N ILE A 499 -30.99 16.92 11.31
CA ILE A 499 -30.47 18.02 12.13
C ILE A 499 -31.59 19.00 12.47
N LEU A 500 -32.37 19.41 11.47
CA LEU A 500 -33.49 20.34 11.67
C LEU A 500 -34.58 19.72 12.55
N ALA A 501 -34.98 18.47 12.29
CA ALA A 501 -36.01 17.79 13.07
C ALA A 501 -35.60 17.58 14.54
N ALA A 502 -34.36 17.15 14.78
CA ALA A 502 -33.82 16.98 16.12
C ALA A 502 -33.73 18.31 16.87
N GLY A 503 -33.20 19.35 16.22
CA GLY A 503 -33.12 20.70 16.79
C GLY A 503 -34.51 21.27 17.12
N SER A 504 -35.51 21.07 16.26
CA SER A 504 -36.89 21.48 16.53
C SER A 504 -37.52 20.73 17.70
N LEU A 505 -37.31 19.41 17.80
CA LEU A 505 -37.83 18.61 18.91
C LEU A 505 -37.21 19.05 20.25
N ALA A 506 -35.89 19.23 20.27
CA ALA A 506 -35.17 19.75 21.42
C ALA A 506 -35.66 21.14 21.84
N CYS A 507 -35.95 21.99 20.84
CA CYS A 507 -36.45 23.34 21.06
C CYS A 507 -37.82 23.33 21.72
N LEU A 508 -38.75 22.50 21.24
CA LEU A 508 -40.07 22.34 21.83
C LEU A 508 -39.97 21.89 23.29
N ALA A 509 -39.13 20.90 23.59
CA ALA A 509 -38.92 20.43 24.96
C ALA A 509 -38.32 21.54 25.85
N THR A 510 -37.31 22.27 25.35
CA THR A 510 -36.62 23.32 26.11
C THR A 510 -37.53 24.51 26.40
N ILE A 511 -38.32 24.96 25.41
CA ILE A 511 -39.30 26.04 25.61
C ILE A 511 -40.42 25.59 26.54
N ALA A 512 -40.95 24.37 26.40
CA ALA A 512 -42.00 23.87 27.29
C ALA A 512 -41.52 23.83 28.75
N SER A 513 -40.31 23.32 29.00
CA SER A 513 -39.69 23.33 30.32
C SER A 513 -39.46 24.74 30.86
N PHE A 514 -39.01 25.67 30.00
CA PHE A 514 -38.84 27.08 30.37
C PHE A 514 -40.16 27.71 30.79
N VAL A 515 -41.20 27.61 29.96
CA VAL A 515 -42.51 28.22 30.20
C VAL A 515 -43.14 27.64 31.47
N PHE A 516 -43.06 26.32 31.67
CA PHE A 516 -43.54 25.69 32.89
C PHE A 516 -42.82 26.22 34.14
N GLY A 517 -41.48 26.28 34.12
CA GLY A 517 -40.70 26.84 35.24
C GLY A 517 -40.97 28.33 35.47
N PHE A 518 -41.14 29.09 34.38
CA PHE A 518 -41.43 30.52 34.41
C PHE A 518 -42.78 30.82 35.06
N ILE A 519 -43.84 30.08 34.68
CA ILE A 519 -45.19 30.26 35.24
C ILE A 519 -45.24 29.82 36.71
N THR A 520 -44.52 28.76 37.08
CA THR A 520 -44.61 28.18 38.42
C THR A 520 -43.77 28.90 39.48
N ALA A 521 -42.61 29.45 39.11
CA ALA A 521 -41.64 29.94 40.08
C ALA A 521 -40.72 31.08 39.56
N GLY A 522 -41.07 31.69 38.44
CA GLY A 522 -40.35 32.84 37.89
C GLY A 522 -39.19 32.50 36.95
N VAL A 523 -38.57 33.55 36.40
CA VAL A 523 -37.62 33.47 35.27
C VAL A 523 -36.39 32.63 35.60
N GLU A 524 -35.81 32.78 36.80
CA GLU A 524 -34.59 32.05 37.16
C GLU A 524 -34.81 30.54 37.19
N LYS A 525 -35.91 30.07 37.79
CA LYS A 525 -36.26 28.65 37.77
C LYS A 525 -36.60 28.16 36.35
N GLY A 526 -37.29 28.97 35.55
CA GLY A 526 -37.51 28.70 34.13
C GLY A 526 -36.20 28.48 33.37
N ARG A 527 -35.21 29.36 33.54
CA ARG A 527 -33.89 29.25 32.92
C ARG A 527 -33.13 28.00 33.35
N THR A 528 -33.16 27.67 34.65
CA THR A 528 -32.54 26.43 35.13
C THR A 528 -33.20 25.20 34.50
N MET A 529 -34.53 25.16 34.42
CA MET A 529 -35.25 24.05 33.79
C MET A 529 -34.94 23.93 32.30
N ALA A 530 -34.84 25.05 31.57
CA ALA A 530 -34.43 25.08 30.17
C ALA A 530 -33.02 24.53 29.98
N LEU A 531 -32.07 25.03 30.79
CA LEU A 531 -30.66 24.60 30.77
C LEU A 531 -30.54 23.09 31.04
N THR A 532 -31.18 22.59 32.11
CA THR A 532 -31.14 21.16 32.45
C THR A 532 -31.78 20.31 31.35
N THR A 533 -32.88 20.77 30.75
CA THR A 533 -33.53 20.05 29.64
C THR A 533 -32.63 19.97 28.41
N ALA A 534 -31.98 21.06 28.04
CA ALA A 534 -31.05 21.10 26.91
C ALA A 534 -29.87 20.12 27.13
N VAL A 535 -29.26 20.15 28.32
CA VAL A 535 -28.14 19.26 28.67
C VAL A 535 -28.57 17.79 28.68
N LEU A 536 -29.71 17.45 29.29
CA LEU A 536 -30.21 16.07 29.29
C LEU A 536 -30.56 15.58 27.89
N PHE A 537 -31.15 16.44 27.05
CA PHE A 537 -31.42 16.12 25.66
C PHE A 537 -30.12 15.77 24.94
N GLN A 538 -29.08 16.59 25.04
CA GLN A 538 -27.77 16.36 24.43
C GLN A 538 -27.16 15.00 24.83
N LEU A 539 -27.15 14.70 26.13
CA LEU A 539 -26.57 13.47 26.67
C LEU A 539 -27.29 12.21 26.18
N LEU A 540 -28.61 12.28 25.92
CA LEU A 540 -29.37 11.17 25.34
C LEU A 540 -29.28 11.15 23.81
N PHE A 541 -29.20 12.32 23.19
CA PHE A 541 -29.21 12.49 21.75
C PHE A 541 -27.91 12.03 21.09
N VAL A 542 -26.77 12.08 21.79
CA VAL A 542 -25.48 11.57 21.29
C VAL A 542 -25.58 10.12 20.79
N PHE A 543 -26.38 9.27 21.43
CA PHE A 543 -26.56 7.87 21.04
C PHE A 543 -27.21 7.73 19.65
N ASN A 544 -28.21 8.57 19.35
CA ASN A 544 -28.87 8.63 18.04
C ASN A 544 -27.93 9.15 16.92
N CYS A 545 -26.81 9.77 17.30
CA CYS A 545 -25.81 10.27 16.36
C CYS A 545 -24.70 9.26 16.05
N ARG A 546 -24.63 8.12 16.76
CA ARG A 546 -23.60 7.08 16.53
C ARG A 546 -23.73 6.38 15.19
N SER A 547 -24.93 6.37 14.58
CA SER A 547 -25.16 5.73 13.29
C SER A 547 -26.15 6.52 12.43
N GLU A 548 -25.85 6.65 11.13
CA GLU A 548 -26.77 7.23 10.14
C GLU A 548 -27.80 6.21 9.62
N LYS A 549 -27.51 4.90 9.73
CA LYS A 549 -28.34 3.84 9.14
C LYS A 549 -29.10 3.00 10.16
N ASN A 550 -28.52 2.83 11.35
CA ASN A 550 -29.07 2.05 12.47
C ASN A 550 -29.10 2.96 13.72
N PRO A 551 -29.98 3.99 13.73
CA PRO A 551 -30.00 5.03 14.76
C PRO A 551 -30.29 4.51 16.17
#